data_AF-U2W728-F1
#
_entry.id   AF-U2W728-F1
#
_cell.length_a   1.000
_cell.length_b   1.000
_cell.length_c   1.000
_cell.angle_alpha   90.00
_cell.angle_beta   90.00
_cell.angle_gamma   90.00
#
_symmetry.space_group_name_H-M   'P 1'
#
loop_
_entity.id
_entity.type
_entity.pdbx_description
1 polymer ?
#
loop_
_entity_poly.entity_id
_entity_poly.type
_entity_poly.pdbx_seq_one_letter_code
_entity_poly.pdbx_strand_id
1 'polypeptide(L)'
;MLARLELKLGGTEPLSYQMTSSFHGALMELLPEYAAELHESRLHPYTQHLERRESGWYWVVTALNDLAVSEIMEKALRSLDEVRIRSHQLRIPILEREYRELSDREFSASFYQGEGGRYIGLQFVTPTAFKQNGRYLNFPDLRFMFLNLMNKYDAAISDSSMRDDEVLEQLLNGASLHRYELRSTVFSLEGVRIPAFLGKMVLKISGTQTMANFARMLFLFGSYSGIGIKTALGMGAIRVSEERKTGHEGGAAQAEHRKSFA
;
A
#
# COMPACT_ATOMS: atom_id res chain seq x y z
N MET A 1 -14.78 -5.60 -1.68
CA MET A 1 -14.36 -4.21 -1.92
C MET A 1 -13.01 -3.86 -1.29
N LEU A 2 -12.31 -2.84 -1.81
CA LEU A 2 -11.10 -2.26 -1.21
C LEU A 2 -11.43 -0.89 -0.59
N ALA A 3 -10.83 -0.55 0.54
CA ALA A 3 -10.99 0.77 1.15
C ALA A 3 -9.68 1.33 1.69
N ARG A 4 -9.61 2.66 1.78
CA ARG A 4 -8.51 3.41 2.40
C ARG A 4 -9.07 4.48 3.31
N LEU A 5 -8.54 4.54 4.52
CA LEU A 5 -8.76 5.61 5.48
C LEU A 5 -7.43 6.31 5.75
N GLU A 6 -7.39 7.62 5.54
CA GLU A 6 -6.23 8.47 5.79
C GLU A 6 -6.55 9.41 6.95
N LEU A 7 -5.79 9.28 8.04
CA LEU A 7 -5.98 10.02 9.28
C LEU A 7 -4.82 11.00 9.46
N LYS A 8 -5.09 12.29 9.37
CA LYS A 8 -4.08 13.32 9.61
C LYS A 8 -3.81 13.41 11.11
N LEU A 9 -2.56 13.20 11.49
CA LEU A 9 -2.11 13.19 12.87
C LEU A 9 -1.68 14.59 13.29
N GLY A 10 -2.13 15.01 14.47
CA GLY A 10 -1.71 16.25 15.11
C GLY A 10 -0.65 16.03 16.19
N GLY A 11 -0.35 17.11 16.91
CA GLY A 11 0.64 17.13 17.98
C GLY A 11 2.05 17.55 17.53
N THR A 12 2.90 17.80 18.51
CA THR A 12 4.32 18.20 18.32
C THR A 12 5.29 17.02 18.43
N GLU A 13 4.76 15.82 18.68
CA GLU A 13 5.57 14.62 18.91
C GLU A 13 6.39 14.25 17.67
N PRO A 14 7.65 13.80 17.84
CA PRO A 14 8.51 13.38 16.73
C PRO A 14 8.05 12.03 16.18
N LEU A 15 7.03 12.04 15.32
CA LEU A 15 6.58 10.83 14.65
C LEU A 15 7.58 10.36 13.59
N SER A 16 7.66 9.05 13.41
CA SER A 16 8.41 8.42 12.34
C SER A 16 7.72 7.15 11.86
N TYR A 17 8.03 6.68 10.64
CA TYR A 17 7.50 5.42 10.14
C TYR A 17 7.89 4.20 10.99
N GLN A 18 8.93 4.30 11.82
CA GLN A 18 9.34 3.24 12.75
C GLN A 18 8.32 3.03 13.88
N MET A 19 7.48 4.03 14.15
CA MET A 19 6.42 3.94 15.15
C MET A 19 5.20 3.15 14.68
N THR A 20 5.18 2.67 13.43
CA THR A 20 4.01 1.96 12.90
C THR A 20 3.68 0.69 13.69
N SER A 21 4.66 0.01 14.30
CA SER A 21 4.39 -1.13 15.19
C SER A 21 3.60 -0.73 16.45
N SER A 22 3.84 0.48 16.96
CA SER A 22 3.08 1.03 18.08
C SER A 22 1.65 1.40 17.69
N PHE A 23 1.46 1.91 16.47
CA PHE A 23 0.13 2.14 15.90
C PHE A 23 -0.61 0.82 15.64
N HIS A 24 0.11 -0.22 15.22
CA HIS A 24 -0.46 -1.56 15.11
C HIS A 24 -0.92 -2.10 16.46
N GLY A 25 -0.11 -1.97 17.53
CA GLY A 25 -0.55 -2.32 18.88
C GLY A 25 -1.80 -1.55 19.31
N ALA A 26 -1.83 -0.24 19.08
CA ALA A 26 -3.01 0.58 19.37
C ALA A 26 -4.24 0.13 18.56
N LEU A 27 -4.07 -0.25 17.30
CA LEU A 27 -5.16 -0.79 16.47
C LEU A 27 -5.68 -2.13 16.99
N MET A 28 -4.79 -3.05 17.41
CA MET A 28 -5.21 -4.34 17.98
C MET A 28 -5.99 -4.16 19.28
N GLU A 29 -5.65 -3.16 20.11
CA GLU A 29 -6.41 -2.84 21.33
C GLU A 29 -7.86 -2.38 21.02
N LEU A 30 -8.10 -1.78 19.86
CA LEU A 30 -9.42 -1.34 19.41
C LEU A 30 -10.25 -2.49 18.80
N LEU A 31 -9.63 -3.64 18.53
CA LEU A 31 -10.21 -4.76 17.79
C LEU A 31 -10.05 -6.09 18.53
N PRO A 32 -10.40 -6.22 19.82
CA PRO A 32 -10.03 -7.40 20.61
C PRO A 32 -10.56 -8.72 20.06
N GLU A 33 -11.79 -8.74 19.53
CA GLU A 33 -12.40 -9.94 18.93
C GLU A 33 -11.75 -10.26 17.58
N TYR A 34 -11.68 -9.27 16.69
CA TYR A 34 -11.11 -9.45 15.35
C TYR A 34 -9.58 -9.69 15.37
N ALA A 35 -8.88 -9.18 16.37
CA ALA A 35 -7.44 -9.41 16.54
C ALA A 35 -7.10 -10.89 16.74
N ALA A 36 -7.97 -11.67 17.39
CA ALA A 36 -7.79 -13.11 17.52
C ALA A 36 -7.80 -13.81 16.15
N GLU A 37 -8.76 -13.44 15.28
CA GLU A 37 -8.83 -13.95 13.90
C GLU A 37 -7.61 -13.51 13.07
N LEU A 38 -7.17 -12.27 13.23
CA LEU A 38 -5.99 -11.75 12.54
C LEU A 38 -4.69 -12.46 12.93
N HIS A 39 -4.56 -12.90 14.18
CA HIS A 39 -3.39 -13.65 14.65
C HIS A 39 -3.25 -15.03 14.00
N GLU A 40 -4.37 -15.67 13.66
CA GLU A 40 -4.36 -16.97 12.98
C GLU A 40 -4.09 -16.83 11.47
N SER A 41 -4.40 -15.66 10.91
CA SER A 41 -4.24 -15.40 9.48
C SER A 41 -2.77 -15.26 9.05
N ARG A 42 -2.39 -15.99 7.99
CA ARG A 42 -1.08 -15.84 7.34
C ARG A 42 -0.99 -14.56 6.49
N LEU A 43 -2.11 -14.10 5.95
CA LEU A 43 -2.22 -12.91 5.10
C LEU A 43 -3.28 -11.98 5.69
N HIS A 44 -2.82 -10.88 6.28
CA HIS A 44 -3.70 -9.93 6.92
C HIS A 44 -4.55 -9.21 5.85
N PRO A 45 -5.88 -9.14 6.00
CA PRO A 45 -6.79 -8.50 5.05
C PRO A 45 -6.77 -6.97 5.14
N TYR A 46 -5.66 -6.40 5.60
CA TYR A 46 -5.47 -4.97 5.77
C TYR A 46 -3.99 -4.61 5.71
N THR A 47 -3.72 -3.33 5.47
CA THR A 47 -2.38 -2.76 5.66
C THR A 47 -2.48 -1.47 6.45
N GLN A 48 -1.34 -1.03 6.98
CA GLN A 48 -1.24 0.30 7.53
C GLN A 48 0.18 0.82 7.39
N HIS A 49 0.32 2.14 7.37
CA HIS A 49 1.62 2.79 7.46
C HIS A 49 1.50 4.22 7.97
N LEU A 50 2.62 4.73 8.46
CA LEU A 50 2.81 6.15 8.72
C LEU A 50 3.59 6.78 7.57
N GLU A 51 3.14 7.93 7.11
CA GLU A 51 3.81 8.69 6.06
C GLU A 51 3.82 10.19 6.36
N ARG A 52 4.96 10.82 6.07
CA ARG A 52 5.10 12.27 6.14
C ARG A 52 4.72 12.87 4.79
N ARG A 53 3.76 13.78 4.80
CA ARG A 53 3.42 14.67 3.69
C ARG A 53 3.83 16.11 4.05
N GLU A 54 3.75 17.02 3.09
CA GLU A 54 4.04 18.44 3.31
C GLU A 54 3.20 19.02 4.45
N SER A 55 1.91 18.65 4.52
CA SER A 55 0.96 19.14 5.51
C SER A 55 1.05 18.46 6.89
N GLY A 56 1.98 17.51 7.10
CA GLY A 56 2.12 16.78 8.35
C GLY A 56 2.15 15.26 8.20
N TRP A 57 2.00 14.57 9.33
CA TRP A 57 1.99 13.11 9.40
C TRP A 57 0.59 12.55 9.17
N TYR A 58 0.53 11.40 8.50
CA TYR A 58 -0.69 10.66 8.27
C TYR A 58 -0.51 9.22 8.73
N TRP A 59 -1.54 8.69 9.38
CA TRP A 59 -1.74 7.26 9.52
C TRP A 59 -2.70 6.81 8.44
N VAL A 60 -2.20 5.97 7.54
CA VAL A 60 -2.99 5.43 6.43
C VAL A 60 -3.26 3.97 6.74
N VAL A 61 -4.53 3.59 6.69
CA VAL A 61 -5.00 2.21 6.87
C VAL A 61 -5.77 1.81 5.62
N THR A 62 -5.57 0.59 5.13
CA THR A 62 -6.33 0.04 4.01
C THR A 62 -6.95 -1.29 4.39
N ALA A 63 -8.15 -1.56 3.89
CA ALA A 63 -8.84 -2.83 4.04
C ALA A 63 -8.99 -3.49 2.67
N LEU A 64 -8.84 -4.81 2.63
CA LEU A 64 -8.78 -5.60 1.39
C LEU A 64 -10.03 -6.45 1.14
N ASN A 65 -10.95 -6.49 2.11
CA ASN A 65 -12.24 -7.15 1.99
C ASN A 65 -13.28 -6.46 2.90
N ASP A 66 -14.55 -6.83 2.72
CA ASP A 66 -15.67 -6.17 3.38
C ASP A 66 -15.65 -6.35 4.91
N LEU A 67 -15.18 -7.52 5.40
CA LEU A 67 -15.02 -7.76 6.83
C LEU A 67 -14.00 -6.80 7.46
N ALA A 68 -12.84 -6.63 6.83
CA ALA A 68 -11.83 -5.68 7.29
C ALA A 68 -12.33 -4.24 7.19
N VAL A 69 -13.17 -3.89 6.20
CA VAL A 69 -13.82 -2.57 6.14
C VAL A 69 -14.71 -2.38 7.37
N SER A 70 -15.63 -3.30 7.64
CA SER A 70 -16.54 -3.26 8.80
C SER A 70 -15.76 -3.14 10.12
N GLU A 71 -14.87 -4.10 10.40
CA GLU A 71 -14.20 -4.15 11.70
C GLU A 71 -13.22 -2.99 11.89
N ILE A 72 -12.32 -2.78 10.93
CA ILE A 72 -11.23 -1.81 11.09
C ILE A 72 -11.73 -0.39 10.83
N MET A 73 -12.36 -0.15 9.68
CA MET A 73 -12.67 1.21 9.26
C MET A 73 -13.90 1.74 9.97
N GLU A 74 -14.98 0.95 10.02
CA GLU A 74 -16.27 1.43 10.54
C GLU A 74 -16.37 1.35 12.05
N LYS A 75 -15.99 0.22 12.67
CA LYS A 75 -16.11 0.03 14.12
C LYS A 75 -14.95 0.66 14.88
N ALA A 76 -13.71 0.42 14.48
CA ALA A 76 -12.54 0.87 15.25
C ALA A 76 -12.09 2.30 14.94
N LEU A 77 -12.05 2.71 13.66
CA LEU A 77 -11.38 3.95 13.26
C LEU A 77 -12.30 5.12 12.90
N ARG A 78 -13.56 4.87 12.52
CA ARG A 78 -14.50 5.91 12.04
C ARG A 78 -14.64 7.08 13.02
N SER A 79 -14.80 6.79 14.30
CA SER A 79 -14.99 7.76 15.38
C SER A 79 -13.76 7.93 16.28
N LEU A 80 -12.61 7.39 15.90
CA LEU A 80 -11.40 7.48 16.70
C LEU A 80 -10.86 8.92 16.69
N ASP A 81 -10.85 9.60 17.83
CA ASP A 81 -10.38 11.00 17.96
C ASP A 81 -8.90 11.13 18.29
N GLU A 82 -8.30 10.12 18.91
CA GLU A 82 -6.87 10.10 19.20
C GLU A 82 -6.33 8.68 19.18
N VAL A 83 -5.09 8.52 18.72
CA VAL A 83 -4.34 7.28 18.87
C VAL A 83 -3.59 7.33 20.21
N ARG A 84 -3.84 6.33 21.06
CA ARG A 84 -3.16 6.19 22.35
C ARG A 84 -2.09 5.11 22.27
N ILE A 85 -0.83 5.48 22.47
CA ILE A 85 0.29 4.54 22.52
C ILE A 85 0.75 4.44 23.98
N ARG A 86 0.26 3.41 24.69
CA ARG A 86 0.51 3.24 26.14
C ARG A 86 1.98 3.09 26.48
N SER A 87 2.73 2.35 25.67
CA SER A 87 4.16 2.07 25.87
C SER A 87 5.03 3.33 25.92
N HIS A 88 4.58 4.41 25.27
CA HIS A 88 5.30 5.69 25.19
C HIS A 88 4.53 6.84 25.87
N GLN A 89 3.39 6.55 26.50
CA GLN A 89 2.46 7.54 27.08
C GLN A 89 2.04 8.63 26.07
N LEU A 90 1.97 8.30 24.78
CA LEU A 90 1.63 9.27 23.74
C LEU A 90 0.14 9.30 23.48
N ARG A 91 -0.38 10.50 23.25
CA ARG A 91 -1.72 10.77 22.75
C ARG A 91 -1.61 11.61 21.50
N ILE A 92 -2.03 11.05 20.38
CA ILE A 92 -1.85 11.67 19.07
C ILE A 92 -3.25 11.98 18.53
N PRO A 93 -3.68 13.25 18.55
CA PRO A 93 -5.01 13.62 18.08
C PRO A 93 -5.14 13.41 16.57
N ILE A 94 -6.34 13.05 16.13
CA ILE A 94 -6.69 12.95 14.71
C ILE A 94 -7.38 14.25 14.30
N LEU A 95 -6.75 14.98 13.37
CA LEU A 95 -7.18 16.31 12.95
C LEU A 95 -8.16 16.26 11.78
N GLU A 96 -7.90 15.38 10.82
CA GLU A 96 -8.67 15.24 9.59
C GLU A 96 -8.74 13.75 9.24
N ARG A 97 -9.83 13.35 8.55
CA ARG A 97 -10.05 11.98 8.10
C ARG A 97 -10.52 12.02 6.66
N GLU A 98 -9.94 11.18 5.83
CA GLU A 98 -10.35 11.00 4.45
C GLU A 98 -10.57 9.53 4.17
N TYR A 99 -11.79 9.19 3.75
CA TYR A 99 -12.18 7.83 3.43
C TYR A 99 -12.44 7.69 1.94
N ARG A 100 -11.92 6.61 1.34
CA ARG A 100 -12.11 6.28 -0.07
C ARG A 100 -12.34 4.79 -0.21
N GLU A 101 -13.31 4.44 -1.04
CA GLU A 101 -13.60 3.06 -1.44
C GLU A 101 -13.23 2.86 -2.90
N LEU A 102 -12.95 1.61 -3.24
CA LEU A 102 -12.87 1.13 -4.60
C LEU A 102 -13.68 -0.16 -4.66
N SER A 103 -14.87 -0.07 -5.24
CA SER A 103 -15.76 -1.22 -5.41
C SER A 103 -15.13 -2.24 -6.36
N ASP A 104 -15.57 -3.50 -6.28
CA ASP A 104 -15.05 -4.56 -7.14
C ASP A 104 -15.34 -4.25 -8.62
N ARG A 105 -16.48 -3.61 -8.91
CA ARG A 105 -16.81 -3.12 -10.26
C ARG A 105 -15.83 -2.06 -10.75
N GLU A 106 -15.50 -1.06 -9.93
CA GLU A 106 -14.55 -0.01 -10.30
C GLU A 106 -13.13 -0.56 -10.43
N PHE A 107 -12.75 -1.48 -9.55
CA PHE A 107 -11.48 -2.18 -9.62
C PHE A 107 -11.38 -3.00 -10.91
N SER A 108 -12.38 -3.82 -11.25
CA SER A 108 -12.41 -4.55 -12.52
C SER A 108 -12.44 -3.62 -13.73
N ALA A 109 -13.14 -2.48 -13.65
CA ALA A 109 -13.15 -1.49 -14.72
C ALA A 109 -11.75 -0.89 -14.98
N SER A 110 -10.88 -0.82 -13.97
CA SER A 110 -9.50 -0.34 -14.14
C SER A 110 -8.68 -1.16 -15.15
N PHE A 111 -9.02 -2.43 -15.36
CA PHE A 111 -8.43 -3.27 -16.41
C PHE A 111 -8.79 -2.80 -17.82
N TYR A 112 -10.01 -2.29 -18.00
CA TYR A 112 -10.57 -1.91 -19.30
C TYR A 112 -10.44 -0.41 -19.62
N GLN A 113 -10.02 0.42 -18.65
CA GLN A 113 -9.83 1.87 -18.81
C GLN A 113 -8.60 2.22 -19.68
N GLY A 114 -8.53 1.62 -20.87
CA GLY A 114 -7.45 1.71 -21.83
C GLY A 114 -7.16 3.13 -22.32
N GLU A 115 -6.00 3.64 -21.96
CA GLU A 115 -4.87 4.04 -22.82
C GLU A 115 -3.64 4.23 -21.92
N GLY A 116 -3.53 3.41 -20.86
CA GLY A 116 -2.43 3.50 -19.93
C GLY A 116 -1.13 3.36 -20.69
N GLY A 117 -0.26 4.38 -20.59
CA GLY A 117 1.04 4.37 -21.24
C GLY A 117 1.83 3.09 -20.92
N ARG A 118 2.87 2.81 -21.70
CA ARG A 118 3.73 1.64 -21.44
C ARG A 118 4.57 1.78 -20.17
N TYR A 119 4.47 2.91 -19.46
CA TYR A 119 5.26 3.23 -18.29
C TYR A 119 4.41 3.26 -17.03
N ILE A 120 4.83 2.54 -15.99
CA ILE A 120 4.18 2.50 -14.67
C ILE A 120 5.18 3.03 -13.65
N GLY A 121 4.91 4.21 -13.10
CA GLY A 121 5.72 4.80 -12.04
C GLY A 121 5.27 4.28 -10.67
N LEU A 122 6.23 3.84 -9.86
CA LEU A 122 6.02 3.33 -8.51
C LEU A 122 6.86 4.15 -7.53
N GLN A 123 6.25 4.61 -6.46
CA GLN A 123 6.93 5.18 -5.31
C GLN A 123 6.75 4.26 -4.12
N PHE A 124 7.84 3.73 -3.57
CA PHE A 124 7.86 3.04 -2.27
C PHE A 124 7.85 4.10 -1.18
N VAL A 125 6.69 4.26 -0.54
CA VAL A 125 6.46 5.26 0.51
C VAL A 125 7.09 4.84 1.83
N THR A 126 7.05 3.55 2.13
CA THR A 126 7.72 2.97 3.30
C THR A 126 8.72 1.90 2.91
N PRO A 127 9.68 1.56 3.81
CA PRO A 127 10.68 0.54 3.54
C PRO A 127 10.05 -0.77 3.08
N THR A 128 10.53 -1.28 1.95
CA THR A 128 10.02 -2.50 1.30
C THR A 128 11.08 -3.59 1.34
N ALA A 129 10.66 -4.82 1.60
CA ALA A 129 11.53 -6.00 1.54
C ALA A 129 10.70 -7.22 1.15
N PHE A 130 11.37 -8.21 0.57
CA PHE A 130 10.81 -9.55 0.37
C PHE A 130 11.54 -10.55 1.26
N LYS A 131 10.96 -11.75 1.39
CA LYS A 131 11.59 -12.85 2.13
C LYS A 131 11.49 -14.13 1.31
N GLN A 132 12.61 -14.81 1.12
CA GLN A 132 12.68 -16.11 0.46
C GLN A 132 13.63 -17.01 1.25
N ASN A 133 13.21 -18.24 1.53
CA ASN A 133 14.03 -19.26 2.22
C ASN A 133 14.73 -18.71 3.48
N GLY A 134 14.00 -17.96 4.29
CA GLY A 134 14.50 -17.35 5.52
C GLY A 134 15.34 -16.08 5.35
N ARG A 135 15.76 -15.72 4.12
CA ARG A 135 16.59 -14.55 3.83
C ARG A 135 15.76 -13.35 3.37
N TYR A 136 16.16 -12.15 3.79
CA TYR A 136 15.57 -10.91 3.32
C TYR A 136 16.19 -10.50 1.97
N LEU A 137 15.34 -10.05 1.05
CA LEU A 137 15.72 -9.42 -0.21
C LEU A 137 15.33 -7.95 -0.13
N ASN A 138 16.32 -7.07 -0.25
CA ASN A 138 16.19 -5.63 -0.08
C ASN A 138 16.43 -4.85 -1.37
N PHE A 139 15.95 -5.39 -2.50
CA PHE A 139 15.90 -4.72 -3.79
C PHE A 139 14.59 -5.09 -4.53
N PRO A 140 14.10 -4.23 -5.45
CA PRO A 140 12.83 -4.47 -6.15
C PRO A 140 12.99 -5.47 -7.29
N ASP A 141 12.93 -6.75 -6.94
CA ASP A 141 12.88 -7.84 -7.92
C ASP A 141 11.45 -7.99 -8.47
N LEU A 142 11.32 -7.91 -9.80
CA LEU A 142 10.02 -7.94 -10.48
C LEU A 142 9.23 -9.23 -10.23
N ARG A 143 9.92 -10.38 -10.13
CA ARG A 143 9.24 -11.66 -9.86
C ARG A 143 8.63 -11.65 -8.49
N PHE A 144 9.35 -11.17 -7.48
CA PHE A 144 8.80 -11.06 -6.14
C PHE A 144 7.69 -10.01 -6.06
N MET A 145 7.79 -8.90 -6.78
CA MET A 145 6.74 -7.89 -6.83
C MET A 145 5.44 -8.47 -7.41
N PHE A 146 5.48 -9.04 -8.61
CA PHE A 146 4.28 -9.60 -9.25
C PHE A 146 3.73 -10.79 -8.47
N LEU A 147 4.58 -11.74 -8.08
CA LEU A 147 4.14 -12.92 -7.32
C LEU A 147 3.53 -12.52 -5.97
N ASN A 148 4.09 -11.53 -5.27
CA ASN A 148 3.51 -11.04 -4.02
C ASN A 148 2.12 -10.42 -4.24
N LEU A 149 1.96 -9.59 -5.28
CA LEU A 149 0.69 -8.96 -5.60
C LEU A 149 -0.37 -9.97 -6.01
N MET A 150 -0.03 -10.93 -6.88
CA MET A 150 -0.95 -11.99 -7.31
C MET A 150 -1.40 -12.85 -6.12
N ASN A 151 -0.48 -13.29 -5.25
CA ASN A 151 -0.85 -14.06 -4.06
C ASN A 151 -1.74 -13.26 -3.09
N LYS A 152 -1.47 -11.95 -2.92
CA LYS A 152 -2.31 -11.09 -2.07
C LYS A 152 -3.69 -10.86 -2.68
N TYR A 153 -3.75 -10.77 -4.00
CA TYR A 153 -5.00 -10.62 -4.74
C TYR A 153 -5.89 -11.84 -4.52
N ASP A 154 -5.35 -13.04 -4.73
CA ASP A 154 -6.07 -14.31 -4.53
C ASP A 154 -6.58 -14.49 -3.10
N ALA A 155 -5.80 -14.03 -2.12
CA ALA A 155 -6.20 -14.09 -0.72
C ALA A 155 -7.29 -13.08 -0.35
N ALA A 156 -7.38 -11.96 -1.07
CA ALA A 156 -8.32 -10.89 -0.79
C ALA A 156 -9.63 -11.04 -1.58
N ILE A 157 -9.57 -11.57 -2.80
CA ILE A 157 -10.67 -11.62 -3.76
C ILE A 157 -10.94 -13.09 -4.12
N SER A 158 -12.01 -13.64 -3.56
CA SER A 158 -12.31 -15.08 -3.52
C SER A 158 -12.89 -15.67 -4.81
N ASP A 159 -13.20 -14.85 -5.82
CA ASP A 159 -14.03 -15.29 -6.96
C ASP A 159 -13.23 -15.97 -8.09
N SER A 160 -11.90 -15.86 -8.12
CA SER A 160 -11.05 -16.57 -9.08
C SER A 160 -9.58 -16.48 -8.71
N SER A 161 -8.82 -17.58 -8.88
CA SER A 161 -7.36 -17.57 -8.77
C SER A 161 -6.75 -16.73 -9.90
N MET A 162 -6.16 -15.60 -9.55
CA MET A 162 -5.33 -14.77 -10.42
C MET A 162 -3.92 -15.35 -10.60
N ARG A 163 -3.43 -16.16 -9.65
CA ARG A 163 -2.16 -16.84 -9.82
C ARG A 163 -2.24 -17.90 -10.92
N ASP A 164 -1.49 -17.62 -11.97
CA ASP A 164 -1.15 -18.53 -13.06
C ASP A 164 0.34 -18.31 -13.39
N ASP A 165 1.13 -19.38 -13.36
CA ASP A 165 2.58 -19.31 -13.59
C ASP A 165 2.90 -18.89 -15.04
N GLU A 166 2.06 -19.23 -16.02
CA GLU A 166 2.23 -18.77 -17.40
C GLU A 166 2.02 -17.25 -17.50
N VAL A 167 1.01 -16.71 -16.81
CA VAL A 167 0.73 -15.28 -16.75
C VAL A 167 1.88 -14.53 -16.06
N LEU A 168 2.42 -15.10 -14.98
CA LEU A 168 3.59 -14.54 -14.29
C LEU A 168 4.80 -14.47 -15.22
N GLU A 169 5.11 -15.53 -15.96
CA GLU A 169 6.23 -15.54 -16.90
C GLU A 169 6.00 -14.57 -18.07
N GLN A 170 4.77 -14.42 -18.57
CA GLN A 170 4.43 -13.39 -19.56
C GLN A 170 4.70 -11.97 -19.02
N LEU A 171 4.26 -11.67 -17.80
CA LEU A 171 4.54 -10.38 -17.15
C LEU A 171 6.03 -10.11 -17.05
N LEU A 172 6.82 -11.13 -16.68
CA LEU A 172 8.26 -10.99 -16.45
C LEU A 172 9.06 -10.83 -17.73
N ASN A 173 8.69 -11.56 -18.79
CA ASN A 173 9.26 -11.36 -20.12
C ASN A 173 8.86 -10.01 -20.72
N GLY A 174 7.72 -9.50 -20.26
CA GLY A 174 7.07 -8.30 -20.78
C GLY A 174 7.35 -7.00 -20.03
N ALA A 175 7.98 -7.06 -18.86
CA ALA A 175 8.23 -5.91 -18.00
C ALA A 175 9.73 -5.71 -17.76
N SER A 176 10.19 -4.47 -17.85
CA SER A 176 11.59 -4.13 -17.58
C SER A 176 11.70 -2.85 -16.76
N LEU A 177 12.78 -2.76 -15.97
CA LEU A 177 13.11 -1.55 -15.22
C LEU A 177 13.58 -0.47 -16.20
N HIS A 178 12.85 0.66 -16.26
CA HIS A 178 13.18 1.77 -17.15
C HIS A 178 14.02 2.85 -16.46
N ARG A 179 13.60 3.27 -15.27
CA ARG A 179 14.26 4.30 -14.46
C ARG A 179 14.13 3.92 -13.00
N TYR A 180 15.12 4.27 -12.18
CA TYR A 180 15.01 4.13 -10.74
C TYR A 180 15.80 5.19 -9.99
N GLU A 181 15.34 5.51 -8.80
CA GLU A 181 16.04 6.26 -7.76
C GLU A 181 15.76 5.52 -6.46
N LEU A 182 16.67 4.63 -6.08
CA LEU A 182 16.48 3.69 -4.97
C LEU A 182 17.66 3.79 -4.01
N ARG A 183 17.37 3.60 -2.72
CA ARG A 183 18.38 3.45 -1.69
C ARG A 183 18.06 2.27 -0.79
N SER A 184 19.09 1.62 -0.29
CA SER A 184 18.94 0.69 0.81
C SER A 184 18.59 1.46 2.10
N THR A 185 17.82 0.80 2.95
CA THR A 185 17.43 1.32 4.26
C THR A 185 17.18 0.15 5.21
N VAL A 186 16.77 0.46 6.43
CA VAL A 186 16.41 -0.54 7.43
C VAL A 186 15.08 -0.18 8.05
N PHE A 187 14.25 -1.20 8.21
CA PHE A 187 13.06 -1.12 9.06
C PHE A 187 13.34 -1.82 10.38
N SER A 188 13.26 -1.08 11.48
CA SER A 188 13.46 -1.60 12.83
C SER A 188 12.11 -1.99 13.42
N LEU A 189 11.98 -3.25 13.83
CA LEU A 189 10.77 -3.78 14.44
C LEU A 189 11.15 -4.66 15.63
N GLU A 190 10.76 -4.28 16.84
CA GLU A 190 10.92 -5.12 18.05
C GLU A 190 12.35 -5.65 18.25
N GLY A 191 13.35 -4.78 18.04
CA GLY A 191 14.78 -5.14 18.14
C GLY A 191 15.34 -5.87 16.91
N VAL A 192 14.51 -6.28 15.95
CA VAL A 192 14.94 -6.86 14.67
C VAL A 192 15.15 -5.75 13.64
N ARG A 193 16.31 -5.76 13.00
CA ARG A 193 16.61 -4.89 11.85
C ARG A 193 16.39 -5.63 10.55
N ILE A 194 15.45 -5.16 9.75
CA ILE A 194 15.11 -5.74 8.44
C ILE A 194 15.75 -4.89 7.34
N PRO A 195 16.72 -5.42 6.58
CA PRO A 195 17.23 -4.75 5.39
C PRO A 195 16.10 -4.55 4.38
N ALA A 196 15.97 -3.34 3.87
CA ALA A 196 14.88 -2.92 2.98
C ALA A 196 15.38 -1.93 1.92
N PHE A 197 14.51 -1.60 0.98
CA PHE A 197 14.73 -0.52 0.01
C PHE A 197 13.60 0.51 0.08
N LEU A 198 13.91 1.72 -0.38
CA LEU A 198 12.99 2.85 -0.49
C LEU A 198 13.34 3.65 -1.75
N GLY A 199 12.35 4.33 -2.33
CA GLY A 199 12.57 5.25 -3.43
C GLY A 199 11.51 5.13 -4.51
N LYS A 200 11.89 5.39 -5.75
CA LYS A 200 11.01 5.39 -6.90
C LYS A 200 11.58 4.52 -8.01
N MET A 201 10.70 3.92 -8.79
CA MET A 201 11.07 3.21 -10.00
C MET A 201 9.99 3.39 -11.08
N VAL A 202 10.39 3.23 -12.33
CA VAL A 202 9.48 3.22 -13.48
C VAL A 202 9.69 1.91 -14.21
N LEU A 203 8.59 1.19 -14.44
CA LEU A 203 8.58 -0.02 -15.25
C LEU A 203 8.12 0.31 -16.66
N LYS A 204 8.74 -0.30 -17.67
CA LYS A 204 8.26 -0.31 -19.05
C LYS A 204 7.63 -1.67 -19.36
N ILE A 205 6.38 -1.65 -19.83
CA ILE A 205 5.65 -2.84 -20.26
C ILE A 205 5.65 -2.94 -21.79
N SER A 206 6.41 -3.89 -22.31
CA SER A 206 6.70 -4.05 -23.75
C SER A 206 5.83 -5.09 -24.45
N GLY A 207 5.05 -5.91 -23.72
CA GLY A 207 4.17 -6.92 -24.32
C GLY A 207 2.82 -6.36 -24.81
N THR A 208 1.75 -7.14 -24.73
CA THR A 208 0.42 -6.73 -25.25
C THR A 208 -0.20 -5.62 -24.40
N GLN A 209 -1.20 -4.92 -24.95
CA GLN A 209 -1.95 -3.92 -24.17
C GLN A 209 -2.69 -4.58 -22.98
N THR A 210 -3.22 -5.79 -23.18
CA THR A 210 -3.81 -6.62 -22.14
C THR A 210 -2.85 -6.83 -20.96
N MET A 211 -1.58 -7.14 -21.26
CA MET A 211 -0.56 -7.33 -20.23
C MET A 211 -0.19 -6.01 -19.53
N ALA A 212 -0.14 -4.89 -20.25
CA ALA A 212 0.05 -3.57 -19.66
C ALA A 212 -1.10 -3.19 -18.71
N ASN A 213 -2.34 -3.46 -19.11
CA ASN A 213 -3.52 -3.24 -18.27
C ASN A 213 -3.49 -4.14 -17.03
N PHE A 214 -3.11 -5.41 -17.20
CA PHE A 214 -2.99 -6.35 -16.09
C PHE A 214 -1.94 -5.91 -15.06
N ALA A 215 -0.75 -5.52 -15.51
CA ALA A 215 0.29 -4.98 -14.64
C ALA A 215 -0.18 -3.72 -13.89
N ARG A 216 -0.87 -2.81 -14.57
CA ARG A 216 -1.44 -1.60 -13.95
C ARG A 216 -2.46 -1.93 -12.87
N MET A 217 -3.38 -2.84 -13.15
CA MET A 217 -4.39 -3.31 -12.21
C MET A 217 -3.72 -3.95 -10.97
N LEU A 218 -2.70 -4.80 -11.15
CA LEU A 218 -1.93 -5.37 -10.03
C LEU A 218 -1.25 -4.29 -9.18
N PHE A 219 -0.64 -3.27 -9.79
CA PHE A 219 -0.02 -2.19 -9.02
C PHE A 219 -1.04 -1.25 -8.37
N LEU A 220 -2.20 -1.03 -8.99
CA LEU A 220 -3.32 -0.33 -8.38
C LEU A 220 -3.77 -1.08 -7.11
N PHE A 221 -3.97 -2.39 -7.21
CA PHE A 221 -4.22 -3.24 -6.04
C PHE A 221 -3.08 -3.13 -5.01
N GLY A 222 -1.83 -3.13 -5.46
CA GLY A 222 -0.65 -2.94 -4.62
C GLY A 222 -0.64 -1.62 -3.84
N SER A 223 -1.30 -0.57 -4.34
CA SER A 223 -1.47 0.68 -3.59
C SER A 223 -2.40 0.53 -2.37
N TYR A 224 -3.20 -0.53 -2.31
CA TYR A 224 -4.03 -0.89 -1.16
C TYR A 224 -3.37 -2.01 -0.35
N SER A 225 -2.91 -3.07 -1.00
CA SER A 225 -2.40 -4.28 -0.32
C SER A 225 -0.94 -4.20 0.11
N GLY A 226 -0.22 -3.17 -0.36
CA GLY A 226 1.23 -3.03 -0.20
C GLY A 226 2.00 -4.15 -0.90
N ILE A 227 3.32 -4.00 -1.00
CA ILE A 227 4.21 -4.97 -1.63
C ILE A 227 5.22 -5.51 -0.62
N GLY A 228 5.43 -6.82 -0.65
CA GLY A 228 6.42 -7.51 0.17
C GLY A 228 5.87 -7.97 1.52
N ILE A 229 6.72 -7.91 2.55
CA ILE A 229 6.44 -8.44 3.89
C ILE A 229 5.98 -7.34 4.85
N LYS A 230 5.31 -7.74 5.94
CA LYS A 230 4.99 -6.89 7.10
C LYS A 230 4.21 -5.61 6.75
N THR A 231 3.29 -5.71 5.77
CA THR A 231 2.45 -4.58 5.35
C THR A 231 1.43 -4.15 6.40
N ALA A 232 0.97 -5.06 7.26
CA ALA A 232 0.18 -4.72 8.45
C ALA A 232 0.98 -3.98 9.54
N LEU A 233 2.32 -3.93 9.43
CA LEU A 233 3.24 -3.31 10.39
C LEU A 233 3.95 -2.07 9.83
N GLY A 234 3.55 -1.55 8.67
CA GLY A 234 4.13 -0.32 8.12
C GLY A 234 5.07 -0.46 6.94
N MET A 235 5.45 -1.67 6.56
CA MET A 235 6.37 -1.88 5.43
C MET A 235 5.62 -1.95 4.10
N GLY A 236 6.32 -1.71 2.99
CA GLY A 236 5.80 -2.06 1.66
C GLY A 236 4.71 -1.17 1.09
N ALA A 237 4.42 -0.02 1.69
CA ALA A 237 3.41 0.90 1.14
C ALA A 237 3.92 1.50 -0.17
N ILE A 238 3.09 1.47 -1.22
CA ILE A 238 3.42 2.05 -2.52
C ILE A 238 2.37 3.04 -2.99
N ARG A 239 2.79 3.96 -3.85
CA ARG A 239 1.90 4.77 -4.68
C ARG A 239 2.22 4.53 -6.15
N VAL A 240 1.16 4.41 -6.94
CA VAL A 240 1.26 4.36 -8.39
C VAL A 240 1.14 5.78 -8.92
N SER A 241 1.99 6.11 -9.89
CA SER A 241 1.96 7.37 -10.62
C SER A 241 2.03 7.07 -12.11
N GLU A 242 1.28 7.84 -12.90
CA GLU A 242 1.46 7.81 -14.34
C GLU A 242 2.63 8.73 -14.69
N GLU A 243 3.64 8.19 -15.38
CA GLU A 243 4.63 9.04 -16.02
C GLU A 243 3.90 9.68 -17.21
N ARG A 244 3.46 10.93 -17.04
CA ARG A 244 3.04 11.75 -18.18
C ARG A 244 4.22 11.77 -19.13
N LYS A 245 3.98 11.45 -20.41
CA LYS A 245 4.97 11.66 -21.48
C LYS A 245 5.52 13.06 -21.27
N THR A 246 6.77 13.20 -20.87
CA THR A 246 7.47 14.48 -20.91
C THR A 246 7.74 14.80 -22.39
N GLY A 247 6.66 15.07 -23.10
CA GLY A 247 6.65 15.88 -24.29
C GLY A 247 6.83 17.33 -23.83
N HIS A 248 7.72 17.99 -24.51
CA HIS A 248 8.08 19.38 -24.36
C HIS A 248 6.83 20.27 -24.51
N GLU A 249 6.14 20.62 -23.43
CA GLU A 249 5.15 21.72 -23.40
C GLU A 249 4.84 22.10 -21.95
N GLY A 250 5.07 23.37 -21.63
CA GLY A 250 4.97 23.92 -20.29
C GLY A 250 3.57 24.34 -19.88
N GLY A 251 3.42 24.63 -18.58
CA GLY A 251 2.45 25.58 -18.06
C GLY A 251 1.02 25.07 -17.83
N ALA A 252 0.55 25.30 -16.61
CA ALA A 252 -0.85 25.37 -16.18
C ALA A 252 -1.66 24.06 -16.13
N ALA A 253 -1.92 23.60 -14.91
CA ALA A 253 -3.28 23.51 -14.34
C ALA A 253 -3.24 22.75 -13.00
N GLN A 254 -3.12 23.50 -11.92
CA GLN A 254 -3.73 23.16 -10.64
C GLN A 254 -5.17 23.63 -10.70
N ALA A 255 -6.14 22.77 -10.41
CA ALA A 255 -7.36 23.05 -9.64
C ALA A 255 -8.36 21.90 -9.81
N GLU A 256 -9.22 21.75 -8.79
CA GLU A 256 -10.45 20.95 -8.74
C GLU A 256 -10.24 19.46 -8.36
N HIS A 257 -10.92 18.88 -7.36
CA HIS A 257 -12.11 19.28 -6.62
C HIS A 257 -12.05 18.58 -5.24
N ARG A 258 -12.07 19.36 -4.15
CA ARG A 258 -12.10 18.86 -2.75
C ARG A 258 -13.55 18.96 -2.28
N LYS A 259 -14.24 17.84 -2.08
CA LYS A 259 -15.50 17.82 -1.32
C LYS A 259 -15.15 17.48 0.13
N SER A 260 -15.16 18.48 1.01
CA SER A 260 -15.22 18.25 2.45
C SER A 260 -16.66 17.97 2.83
N PHE A 261 -16.92 16.86 3.52
CA PHE A 261 -18.14 16.72 4.30
C PHE A 261 -17.87 17.31 5.68
N ALA A 262 -18.83 18.14 6.13
CA ALA A 262 -18.90 18.66 7.49
C ALA A 262 -19.22 17.55 8.49
#